data_AF-A0A832SB12-F1
#
_entry.id   AF-A0A832SB12-F1
#
_cell.length_a   1.000
_cell.length_b   1.000
_cell.length_c   1.000
_cell.angle_alpha   90.00
_cell.angle_beta   90.00
_cell.angle_gamma   90.00
#
_symmetry.space_group_name_H-M   'P 1'
#
loop_
_entity.id
_entity.type
_entity.pdbx_description
1 polymer ?
#
loop_
_entity_poly.entity_id
_entity_poly.type
_entity_poly.pdbx_seq_one_letter_code
_entity_poly.pdbx_strand_id
1 'polypeptide(L)'
;MIVRKNISIDQCYIDKLKPFLDKNNGNLSAAIRDSIEAASQVLDEKKKEKGEKDSRSALKTIELRNKMVEDEEFLLIHHTMLEWFIKKTSGLLLEEATVYELINPYTIKKIPNFVNYVNVLNDRMGWKIKVGAEYAEPEPGTLILTLSNGNPCFRGVVAQSLALYLAKQMKMDVQGLFNRSNATKIYFKRFEFLNYEKIPKGFEEHFGSMESTFREIQKRPEFWKNLVKTYRQQNYQRLSMNKKVFEAFVSGDLPSVDDMGREFELLAGKPPETFTLAEHIMIFKELYLTDSIGSDIEVCTEKGREYVKLIHDYSDRKVCERVIQYYSNIFRSIGHPFTVTSSPHMIVFEFGKNLSPSHISEPGLAGAESELSFTP
;
A
#
# COMPACT_ATOMS: atom_id res chain seq x y z
N MET A 1 13.17 45.54 3.53
CA MET A 1 13.84 44.27 3.89
C MET A 1 14.38 43.63 2.61
N ILE A 2 15.66 43.25 2.55
CA ILE A 2 16.23 42.59 1.35
C ILE A 2 16.10 41.08 1.55
N VAL A 3 15.22 40.43 0.79
CA VAL A 3 15.07 38.96 0.78
C VAL A 3 16.02 38.38 -0.26
N ARG A 4 16.93 37.49 0.14
CA ARG A 4 17.83 36.76 -0.77
C ARG A 4 17.17 35.44 -1.17
N LYS A 5 17.13 35.14 -2.48
CA LYS A 5 16.61 33.89 -3.04
C LYS A 5 17.63 33.31 -4.02
N ASN A 6 17.78 31.99 -4.02
CA ASN A 6 18.61 31.27 -4.99
C ASN A 6 17.74 30.76 -6.13
N ILE A 7 18.21 30.92 -7.37
CA ILE A 7 17.53 30.45 -8.57
C ILE A 7 18.50 29.65 -9.44
N SER A 8 18.01 28.61 -10.12
CA SER A 8 18.77 27.87 -11.13
C SER A 8 18.24 28.24 -12.51
N ILE A 9 19.13 28.62 -13.43
CA ILE A 9 18.77 29.09 -14.76
C ILE A 9 19.84 28.69 -15.76
N ASP A 10 19.43 28.22 -16.95
CA ASP A 10 20.39 27.83 -17.99
C ASP A 10 21.10 29.06 -18.57
N GLN A 11 22.36 28.87 -18.99
CA GLN A 11 23.20 29.92 -19.54
C GLN A 11 22.54 30.64 -20.74
N CYS A 12 21.77 29.92 -21.55
CA CYS A 12 21.09 30.51 -22.71
C CYS A 12 20.03 31.55 -22.32
N TYR A 13 19.50 31.53 -21.10
CA TYR A 13 18.59 32.55 -20.58
C TYR A 13 19.35 33.67 -19.87
N ILE A 14 20.49 33.38 -19.22
CA ILE A 14 21.42 34.42 -18.73
C ILE A 14 21.90 35.29 -19.89
N ASP A 15 22.20 34.69 -21.04
CA ASP A 15 22.65 35.42 -22.23
C ASP A 15 21.59 36.41 -22.75
N LYS A 16 20.30 36.09 -22.58
CA LYS A 16 19.19 36.99 -22.93
C LYS A 16 19.07 38.18 -21.98
N LEU A 17 19.63 38.08 -20.76
CA LEU A 17 19.69 39.16 -19.79
C LEU A 17 20.89 40.10 -20.00
N LYS A 18 21.79 39.82 -20.95
CA LYS A 18 22.97 40.67 -21.26
C LYS A 18 22.66 42.16 -21.36
N PRO A 19 21.60 42.61 -22.08
CA PRO A 19 21.27 44.03 -22.15
C PRO A 19 20.98 44.67 -20.78
N PHE A 20 20.35 43.92 -19.87
CA PHE A 20 20.07 44.38 -18.51
C PHE A 20 21.29 44.27 -17.59
N LEU A 21 22.16 43.28 -17.82
CA LEU A 21 23.42 43.10 -17.10
C LEU A 21 24.39 44.23 -17.42
N ASP A 22 24.56 44.58 -18.69
CA ASP A 22 25.44 45.64 -19.14
C ASP A 22 24.98 47.00 -18.57
N LYS A 23 23.66 47.23 -18.57
CA LYS A 23 23.04 48.41 -17.94
C LYS A 23 23.29 48.50 -16.43
N ASN A 24 23.43 47.35 -15.76
CA ASN A 24 23.59 47.25 -14.31
C ASN A 24 25.02 46.87 -13.89
N ASN A 25 26.04 47.16 -14.72
CA ASN A 25 27.45 46.89 -14.45
C ASN A 25 27.74 45.44 -14.00
N GLY A 26 27.08 44.47 -14.65
CA GLY A 26 27.25 43.04 -14.36
C GLY A 26 26.51 42.55 -13.11
N ASN A 27 25.71 43.39 -12.44
CA ASN A 27 24.92 42.96 -11.29
C ASN A 27 23.68 42.16 -11.73
N LEU A 28 23.77 40.83 -11.63
CA LEU A 28 22.69 39.93 -12.02
C LEU A 28 21.39 40.13 -11.22
N SER A 29 21.48 40.48 -9.93
CA SER A 29 20.27 40.72 -9.13
C SER A 29 19.53 41.98 -9.57
N ALA A 30 20.26 43.04 -9.93
CA ALA A 30 19.66 44.26 -10.45
C ALA A 30 19.11 44.05 -11.87
N ALA A 31 19.87 43.34 -12.73
CA ALA A 31 19.42 42.98 -14.07
C ALA A 31 18.13 42.14 -14.07
N ILE A 32 18.00 41.19 -13.13
CA ILE A 32 16.77 40.39 -12.98
C ILE A 32 15.61 41.29 -12.55
N ARG A 33 15.80 42.21 -11.60
CA ARG A 33 14.73 43.14 -11.18
C ARG A 33 14.29 44.05 -12.33
N ASP A 34 15.23 44.66 -13.04
CA ASP A 34 14.94 45.50 -14.21
C ASP A 34 14.21 44.70 -15.30
N SER A 35 14.59 43.44 -15.52
CA SER A 35 13.93 42.58 -16.51
C SER A 35 12.48 42.24 -16.10
N ILE A 36 12.23 42.04 -14.79
CA ILE A 36 10.89 41.81 -14.25
C ILE A 36 10.05 43.08 -14.37
N GLU A 37 10.62 44.24 -14.08
CA GLU A 37 9.93 45.52 -14.18
C GLU A 37 9.59 45.88 -15.64
N ALA A 38 10.53 45.69 -16.56
CA ALA A 38 10.29 45.87 -18.00
C ALA A 38 9.21 44.91 -18.52
N ALA A 39 9.26 43.63 -18.12
CA ALA A 39 8.22 42.66 -18.47
C ALA A 39 6.86 43.06 -17.89
N SER A 40 6.83 43.62 -16.67
CA SER A 40 5.59 44.05 -16.01
C SER A 40 4.96 45.25 -16.70
N GLN A 41 5.78 46.23 -17.13
CA GLN A 41 5.32 47.39 -17.92
C GLN A 41 4.75 46.95 -19.28
N VAL A 42 5.42 46.05 -20.00
CA VAL A 42 4.92 45.49 -21.27
C VAL A 42 3.63 44.69 -21.06
N LEU A 43 3.50 43.99 -19.94
CA LEU A 43 2.25 43.30 -19.59
C LEU A 43 1.13 44.29 -19.25
N ASP A 44 1.43 45.40 -18.58
CA ASP A 44 0.45 46.46 -18.26
C ASP A 44 0.01 47.26 -19.49
N GLU A 45 0.90 47.47 -20.46
CA GLU A 45 0.56 48.05 -21.75
C GLU A 45 -0.28 47.07 -22.61
N LYS A 46 0.08 45.78 -22.64
CA LYS A 46 -0.72 44.75 -23.32
C LYS A 46 -2.08 44.49 -22.68
N LYS A 47 -2.24 44.74 -21.37
CA LYS A 47 -3.55 44.73 -20.66
C LYS A 47 -4.51 45.78 -21.22
N LYS A 48 -4.01 46.88 -21.82
CA LYS A 48 -4.85 47.91 -22.44
C LYS A 48 -5.32 47.55 -23.85
N GLU A 49 -4.66 46.62 -24.54
CA GLU A 49 -4.92 46.34 -25.97
C GLU A 49 -5.50 44.95 -26.30
N LYS A 50 -5.39 43.92 -25.44
CA LYS A 50 -5.97 42.58 -25.73
C LYS A 50 -6.72 41.99 -24.54
N GLY A 51 -7.94 41.50 -24.84
CA GLY A 51 -8.91 40.94 -23.89
C GLY A 51 -8.32 40.00 -22.83
N GLU A 52 -8.70 40.28 -21.59
CA GLU A 52 -8.02 40.01 -20.31
C GLU A 52 -8.12 38.60 -19.69
N LYS A 53 -8.56 37.52 -20.37
CA LYS A 53 -9.01 36.32 -19.61
C LYS A 53 -7.92 35.32 -19.17
N ASP A 54 -6.94 34.99 -20.01
CA ASP A 54 -6.09 33.81 -19.73
C ASP A 54 -4.79 34.11 -18.99
N SER A 55 -4.12 35.24 -19.24
CA SER A 55 -2.87 35.62 -18.55
C SER A 55 -3.11 36.14 -17.13
N ARG A 56 -4.28 36.74 -16.89
CA ARG A 56 -4.68 37.31 -15.59
C ARG A 56 -4.94 36.24 -14.54
N SER A 57 -5.35 35.03 -14.94
CA SER A 57 -5.63 33.93 -14.01
C SER A 57 -4.34 33.33 -13.44
N ALA A 58 -3.36 33.02 -14.29
CA ALA A 58 -2.11 32.38 -13.88
C ALA A 58 -1.24 33.26 -12.98
N LEU A 59 -1.11 34.56 -13.32
CA LEU A 59 -0.35 35.52 -12.50
C LEU A 59 -1.00 35.74 -11.12
N LYS A 60 -2.34 35.90 -11.08
CA LYS A 60 -3.08 35.99 -9.82
C LYS A 60 -2.92 34.74 -8.96
N THR A 61 -2.90 33.55 -9.56
CA THR A 61 -2.68 32.30 -8.81
C THR A 61 -1.28 32.24 -8.19
N ILE A 62 -0.25 32.73 -8.89
CA ILE A 62 1.12 32.76 -8.36
C ILE A 62 1.24 33.77 -7.21
N GLU A 63 0.69 34.97 -7.35
CA GLU A 63 0.66 35.99 -6.30
C GLU A 63 -0.08 35.49 -5.05
N LEU A 64 -1.24 34.85 -5.23
CA LEU A 64 -1.99 34.25 -4.14
C LEU A 64 -1.18 33.16 -3.42
N ARG A 65 -0.49 32.28 -4.16
CA ARG A 65 0.36 31.24 -3.56
C ARG A 65 1.51 31.82 -2.75
N ASN A 66 2.19 32.83 -3.30
CA ASN A 66 3.28 33.48 -2.58
C ASN A 66 2.79 34.12 -1.29
N LYS A 67 1.63 34.78 -1.33
CA LYS A 67 1.01 35.35 -0.14
C LYS A 67 0.66 34.29 0.91
N MET A 68 0.10 33.14 0.51
CA MET A 68 -0.20 32.04 1.45
C MET A 68 1.06 31.45 2.09
N VAL A 69 2.21 31.50 1.40
CA VAL A 69 3.50 31.12 1.99
C VAL A 69 4.01 32.19 2.95
N GLU A 70 3.82 33.47 2.62
CA GLU A 70 4.20 34.60 3.48
C GLU A 70 3.35 34.69 4.75
N ASP A 71 2.06 34.36 4.66
CA ASP A 71 1.10 34.33 5.77
C ASP A 71 1.22 33.04 6.62
N GLU A 72 2.23 32.19 6.36
CA GLU A 72 2.48 30.89 7.02
C GLU A 72 1.33 29.87 6.89
N GLU A 73 0.35 30.13 6.03
CA GLU A 73 -0.73 29.19 5.72
C GLU A 73 -0.20 27.95 4.96
N PHE A 74 0.81 28.13 4.10
CA PHE A 74 1.46 27.04 3.35
C PHE A 74 2.98 27.01 3.53
N LEU A 75 3.51 25.78 3.59
CA LEU A 75 4.94 25.51 3.60
C LEU A 75 5.45 25.12 2.21
N LEU A 76 6.55 25.74 1.77
CA LEU A 76 7.27 25.31 0.57
C LEU A 76 8.14 24.11 0.90
N ILE A 77 7.75 22.95 0.38
CA ILE A 77 8.48 21.69 0.54
C ILE A 77 9.06 21.27 -0.82
N HIS A 78 10.31 20.82 -0.82
CA HIS A 78 10.93 20.27 -2.02
C HIS A 78 10.14 19.06 -2.52
N HIS A 79 9.82 19.03 -3.82
CA HIS A 79 8.97 18.00 -4.44
C HIS A 79 9.41 16.57 -4.10
N THR A 80 10.69 16.25 -4.25
CA THR A 80 11.23 14.90 -3.97
C THR A 80 11.16 14.53 -2.49
N MET A 81 11.26 15.51 -1.58
CA MET A 81 11.17 15.26 -0.14
C MET A 81 9.74 14.92 0.25
N LEU A 82 8.77 15.67 -0.28
CA LEU A 82 7.34 15.37 -0.09
C LEU A 82 6.96 14.01 -0.68
N GLU A 83 7.43 13.71 -1.90
CA GLU A 83 7.18 12.41 -2.53
C GLU A 83 7.80 11.25 -1.73
N TRP A 84 9.03 11.41 -1.23
CA TRP A 84 9.65 10.43 -0.34
C TRP A 84 8.84 10.23 0.94
N PHE A 85 8.40 11.32 1.58
CA PHE A 85 7.58 11.26 2.79
C PHE A 85 6.29 10.47 2.56
N ILE A 86 5.54 10.81 1.51
CA ILE A 86 4.29 10.13 1.15
C ILE A 86 4.52 8.64 0.86
N LYS A 87 5.60 8.29 0.17
CA LYS A 87 5.95 6.88 -0.08
C LYS A 87 6.29 6.13 1.22
N LYS A 88 6.90 6.81 2.20
CA LYS A 88 7.25 6.22 3.50
C LYS A 88 6.08 6.10 4.47
N THR A 89 5.06 6.94 4.31
CA THR A 89 3.82 6.88 5.10
C THR A 89 2.67 6.17 4.36
N SER A 90 2.95 5.54 3.22
CA SER A 90 1.94 4.82 2.44
C SER A 90 1.31 3.71 3.27
N GLY A 91 -0.02 3.62 3.25
CA GLY A 91 -0.78 2.63 4.02
C GLY A 91 -1.15 3.08 5.43
N LEU A 92 -0.72 4.27 5.87
CA LEU A 92 -1.18 4.91 7.11
C LEU A 92 -2.38 5.81 6.84
N LEU A 93 -3.32 5.87 7.78
CA LEU A 93 -4.52 6.67 7.64
C LEU A 93 -4.30 8.12 8.08
N LEU A 94 -4.80 9.07 7.27
CA LEU A 94 -4.91 10.46 7.70
C LEU A 94 -5.94 10.59 8.83
N GLU A 95 -5.62 11.41 9.82
CA GLU A 95 -6.54 11.71 10.91
C GLU A 95 -7.72 12.57 10.41
N GLU A 96 -8.88 12.35 11.02
CA GLU A 96 -10.11 13.08 10.69
C GLU A 96 -9.95 14.59 10.90
N ALA A 97 -9.24 15.00 11.97
CA ALA A 97 -8.96 16.40 12.26
C ALA A 97 -8.17 17.06 11.12
N THR A 98 -7.11 16.41 10.61
CA THR A 98 -6.31 16.91 9.49
C THR A 98 -7.15 17.08 8.23
N VAL A 99 -8.07 16.15 7.95
CA VAL A 99 -8.97 16.27 6.79
C VAL A 99 -9.96 17.42 6.95
N TYR A 100 -10.44 17.70 8.16
CA TYR A 100 -11.38 18.80 8.40
C TYR A 100 -10.74 20.18 8.45
N GLU A 101 -9.45 20.27 8.79
CA GLU A 101 -8.65 21.48 8.56
C GLU A 101 -8.54 21.79 7.06
N LEU A 102 -8.43 20.75 6.23
CA LEU A 102 -8.35 20.89 4.77
C LEU A 102 -9.72 21.08 4.09
N ILE A 103 -10.79 20.49 4.63
CA ILE A 103 -12.12 20.49 4.02
C ILE A 103 -13.16 20.75 5.11
N ASN A 104 -13.70 21.97 5.16
CA ASN A 104 -14.68 22.34 6.19
C ASN A 104 -16.02 21.60 6.01
N PRO A 105 -16.38 20.67 6.92
CA PRO A 105 -17.57 19.81 6.78
C PRO A 105 -18.89 20.57 6.87
N TYR A 106 -18.91 21.76 7.50
CA TYR A 106 -20.13 22.55 7.64
C TYR A 106 -20.52 23.29 6.36
N THR A 107 -19.56 23.52 5.46
CA THR A 107 -19.75 24.36 4.27
C THR A 107 -20.11 23.54 3.02
N ILE A 108 -19.61 22.31 2.90
CA ILE A 108 -19.70 21.53 1.67
C ILE A 108 -20.61 20.32 1.87
N LYS A 109 -21.89 20.47 1.46
CA LYS A 109 -22.91 19.42 1.62
C LYS A 109 -23.27 18.67 0.33
N LYS A 110 -22.82 19.15 -0.83
CA LYS A 110 -23.15 18.58 -2.16
C LYS A 110 -21.88 18.18 -2.93
N ILE A 111 -21.95 17.08 -3.67
CA ILE A 111 -20.82 16.53 -4.44
C ILE A 111 -20.25 17.54 -5.46
N PRO A 112 -21.04 18.30 -6.24
CA PRO A 112 -20.49 19.33 -7.14
C PRO A 112 -19.67 20.40 -6.43
N ASN A 113 -20.16 20.88 -5.29
CA ASN A 113 -19.47 21.91 -4.50
C ASN A 113 -18.16 21.35 -3.94
N PHE A 114 -18.17 20.09 -3.51
CA PHE A 114 -16.99 19.37 -3.05
C PHE A 114 -15.93 19.25 -4.15
N VAL A 115 -16.32 18.76 -5.33
CA VAL A 115 -15.40 18.62 -6.47
C VAL A 115 -14.81 19.97 -6.88
N ASN A 116 -15.64 21.02 -6.92
CA ASN A 116 -15.17 22.37 -7.25
C ASN A 116 -14.17 22.89 -6.20
N TYR A 117 -14.49 22.74 -4.92
CA TYR A 117 -13.61 23.14 -3.82
C TYR A 117 -12.24 22.46 -3.91
N VAL A 118 -12.23 21.15 -4.11
CA VAL A 118 -10.99 20.36 -4.19
C VAL A 118 -10.16 20.74 -5.42
N ASN A 119 -10.80 21.01 -6.56
CA ASN A 119 -10.09 21.49 -7.74
C ASN A 119 -9.45 22.87 -7.50
N VAL A 120 -10.17 23.79 -6.86
CA VAL A 120 -9.62 25.09 -6.46
C VAL A 120 -8.46 24.92 -5.48
N LEU A 121 -8.59 24.00 -4.51
CA LEU A 121 -7.54 23.72 -3.55
C LEU A 121 -6.28 23.12 -4.24
N ASN A 122 -6.45 22.16 -5.15
CA ASN A 122 -5.34 21.60 -5.94
C ASN A 122 -4.66 22.66 -6.83
N ASP A 123 -5.44 23.58 -7.38
CA ASP A 123 -4.92 24.71 -8.14
C ASP A 123 -4.18 25.69 -7.21
N ARG A 124 -4.57 25.86 -5.95
CA ARG A 124 -3.79 26.63 -4.96
C ARG A 124 -2.50 25.92 -4.58
N MET A 125 -2.53 24.62 -4.31
CA MET A 125 -1.33 23.84 -3.98
C MET A 125 -0.36 23.67 -5.17
N GLY A 126 -0.84 23.88 -6.40
CA GLY A 126 -0.03 23.73 -7.61
C GLY A 126 0.23 22.28 -8.01
N TRP A 127 -0.52 21.32 -7.47
CA TRP A 127 -0.35 19.88 -7.74
C TRP A 127 -0.86 19.45 -9.12
N LYS A 128 -1.58 20.34 -9.83
CA LYS A 128 -2.14 20.10 -11.18
C LYS A 128 -3.04 18.85 -11.26
N ILE A 129 -3.63 18.45 -10.14
CA ILE A 129 -4.57 17.34 -10.06
C ILE A 129 -5.96 17.87 -10.38
N LYS A 130 -6.68 17.21 -11.29
CA LYS A 130 -8.08 17.50 -11.60
C LYS A 130 -8.98 16.38 -11.12
N VAL A 131 -10.01 16.73 -10.36
CA VAL A 131 -10.99 15.81 -9.79
C VAL A 131 -12.29 15.94 -10.57
N GLY A 132 -12.85 14.80 -11.00
CA GLY A 132 -14.19 14.68 -11.55
C GLY A 132 -15.02 13.69 -10.75
N ALA A 133 -16.34 13.81 -10.83
CA ALA A 133 -17.29 12.91 -10.18
C ALA A 133 -18.35 12.42 -11.18
N GLU A 134 -18.66 11.14 -11.12
CA GLU A 134 -19.75 10.51 -11.87
C GLU A 134 -20.73 9.89 -10.85
N TYR A 135 -22.00 10.30 -10.90
CA TYR A 135 -23.03 9.85 -9.97
C TYR A 135 -24.45 10.07 -10.54
N ALA A 136 -25.42 9.30 -10.05
CA ALA A 136 -26.83 9.49 -10.39
C ALA A 136 -27.50 10.50 -9.44
N GLU A 137 -28.30 11.41 -9.99
CA GLU A 137 -29.10 12.39 -9.22
C GLU A 137 -30.45 11.81 -8.79
N PRO A 138 -31.09 12.30 -7.70
CA PRO A 138 -30.68 13.41 -6.82
C PRO A 138 -29.84 13.01 -5.59
N GLU A 139 -29.93 11.76 -5.14
CA GLU A 139 -29.07 11.18 -4.09
C GLU A 139 -28.40 9.91 -4.61
N PRO A 140 -27.08 9.89 -4.78
CA PRO A 140 -26.44 8.72 -5.33
C PRO A 140 -26.43 7.54 -4.37
N GLY A 141 -26.73 6.34 -4.88
CA GLY A 141 -26.36 5.08 -4.22
C GLY A 141 -24.90 4.69 -4.49
N THR A 142 -24.32 5.19 -5.59
CA THR A 142 -22.94 4.97 -6.01
C THR A 142 -22.33 6.26 -6.53
N LEU A 143 -21.03 6.43 -6.30
CA LEU A 143 -20.27 7.60 -6.74
C LEU A 143 -18.90 7.12 -7.23
N ILE A 144 -18.43 7.67 -8.35
CA ILE A 144 -17.08 7.42 -8.84
C ILE A 144 -16.34 8.75 -8.85
N LEU A 145 -15.23 8.83 -8.12
CA LEU A 145 -14.30 9.95 -8.23
C LEU A 145 -13.14 9.58 -9.15
N THR A 146 -12.82 10.47 -10.09
CA THR A 146 -11.65 10.33 -10.96
C THR A 146 -10.68 11.48 -10.69
N LEU A 147 -9.50 11.18 -10.19
CA LEU A 147 -8.38 12.11 -10.03
C LEU A 147 -7.44 11.90 -11.22
N SER A 148 -7.21 12.94 -12.01
CA SER A 148 -6.40 12.91 -13.23
C SER A 148 -5.25 13.89 -13.16
N ASN A 149 -4.20 13.64 -13.96
CA ASN A 149 -2.98 14.45 -14.03
C ASN A 149 -2.22 14.48 -12.69
N GLY A 150 -1.21 15.35 -12.60
CA GLY A 150 -0.37 15.48 -11.41
C GLY A 150 0.48 14.25 -11.08
N ASN A 151 1.18 14.32 -9.96
CA ASN A 151 2.01 13.23 -9.46
C ASN A 151 1.14 12.12 -8.83
N PRO A 152 1.39 10.82 -9.13
CA PRO A 152 0.60 9.71 -8.57
C PRO A 152 0.60 9.64 -7.04
N CYS A 153 1.70 9.95 -6.38
CA CYS A 153 1.77 9.96 -4.91
C CYS A 153 0.86 11.05 -4.33
N PHE A 154 0.84 12.23 -4.95
CA PHE A 154 0.00 13.33 -4.50
C PHE A 154 -1.49 13.03 -4.75
N ARG A 155 -1.81 12.37 -5.89
CA ARG A 155 -3.17 11.85 -6.12
C ARG A 155 -3.59 10.89 -5.02
N GLY A 156 -2.70 10.03 -4.53
CA GLY A 156 -2.98 9.12 -3.42
C GLY A 156 -3.39 9.84 -2.13
N VAL A 157 -2.65 10.88 -1.75
CA VAL A 157 -2.98 11.70 -0.57
C VAL A 157 -4.34 12.38 -0.73
N VAL A 158 -4.57 13.05 -1.87
CA VAL A 158 -5.86 13.69 -2.14
C VAL A 158 -6.97 12.63 -2.10
N ALA A 159 -6.81 11.52 -2.82
CA ALA A 159 -7.78 10.42 -2.86
C ALA A 159 -8.18 9.94 -1.45
N GLN A 160 -7.20 9.76 -0.57
CA GLN A 160 -7.44 9.36 0.82
C GLN A 160 -8.22 10.42 1.60
N SER A 161 -7.82 11.69 1.52
CA SER A 161 -8.54 12.78 2.20
C SER A 161 -9.98 12.89 1.70
N LEU A 162 -10.20 12.78 0.39
CA LEU A 162 -11.54 12.84 -0.20
C LEU A 162 -12.40 11.65 0.22
N ALA A 163 -11.82 10.45 0.24
CA ALA A 163 -12.52 9.24 0.62
C ALA A 163 -12.96 9.28 2.09
N LEU A 164 -12.10 9.74 3.00
CA LEU A 164 -12.45 9.89 4.41
C LEU A 164 -13.59 10.91 4.59
N TYR A 165 -13.48 12.07 3.93
CA TYR A 165 -14.51 13.10 3.99
C TYR A 165 -15.86 12.58 3.50
N LEU A 166 -15.90 11.93 2.34
CA LEU A 166 -17.13 11.38 1.76
C LEU A 166 -17.74 10.27 2.63
N ALA A 167 -16.90 9.43 3.23
CA ALA A 167 -17.37 8.36 4.10
C ALA A 167 -18.02 8.90 5.38
N LYS A 168 -17.40 9.90 6.02
CA LYS A 168 -17.92 10.51 7.26
C LYS A 168 -19.10 11.46 7.02
N GLN A 169 -19.01 12.33 6.01
CA GLN A 169 -19.99 13.41 5.80
C GLN A 169 -21.12 13.04 4.84
N MET A 170 -20.88 12.13 3.89
CA MET A 170 -21.85 11.77 2.84
C MET A 170 -22.28 10.30 2.86
N LYS A 171 -21.85 9.52 3.86
CA LYS A 171 -22.18 8.09 4.02
C LYS A 171 -21.84 7.26 2.77
N MET A 172 -20.68 7.55 2.18
CA MET A 172 -20.13 6.89 0.99
C MET A 172 -18.82 6.17 1.34
N ASP A 173 -18.85 4.85 1.47
CA ASP A 173 -17.64 4.07 1.77
C ASP A 173 -16.97 3.59 0.49
N VAL A 174 -15.67 3.33 0.56
CA VAL A 174 -14.85 2.91 -0.57
C VAL A 174 -15.13 1.44 -0.87
N GLN A 175 -15.58 1.16 -2.08
CA GLN A 175 -15.75 -0.21 -2.58
C GLN A 175 -14.52 -0.69 -3.38
N GLY A 176 -13.80 0.23 -4.00
CA GLY A 176 -12.69 -0.11 -4.87
C GLY A 176 -11.79 1.07 -5.16
N LEU A 177 -10.50 0.80 -5.28
CA LEU A 177 -9.49 1.77 -5.71
C LEU A 177 -8.76 1.24 -6.94
N PHE A 178 -8.69 2.05 -7.99
CA PHE A 178 -8.00 1.70 -9.22
C PHE A 178 -6.99 2.78 -9.61
N ASN A 179 -5.71 2.40 -9.61
CA ASN A 179 -4.61 3.31 -9.89
C ASN A 179 -3.97 3.01 -11.25
N ARG A 180 -3.98 4.00 -12.15
CA ARG A 180 -3.19 4.04 -13.39
C ARG A 180 -2.15 5.16 -13.29
N SER A 181 -1.17 5.14 -14.20
CA SER A 181 -0.11 6.16 -14.28
C SER A 181 -0.68 7.58 -14.43
N ASN A 182 -1.77 7.77 -15.17
CA ASN A 182 -2.37 9.07 -15.45
C ASN A 182 -3.64 9.39 -14.64
N ALA A 183 -4.23 8.41 -13.95
CA ALA A 183 -5.47 8.61 -13.21
C ALA A 183 -5.63 7.64 -12.03
N THR A 184 -6.29 8.11 -10.98
CA THR A 184 -6.75 7.33 -9.82
C THR A 184 -8.26 7.40 -9.78
N LYS A 185 -8.94 6.24 -9.81
CA LYS A 185 -10.39 6.13 -9.70
C LYS A 185 -10.75 5.50 -8.35
N ILE A 186 -11.72 6.10 -7.68
CA ILE A 186 -12.26 5.60 -6.41
C ILE A 186 -13.74 5.32 -6.63
N TYR A 187 -14.15 4.10 -6.33
CA TYR A 187 -15.53 3.66 -6.41
C TYR A 187 -16.12 3.68 -5.02
N PHE A 188 -17.26 4.35 -4.86
CA PHE A 188 -17.96 4.48 -3.61
C PHE A 188 -19.35 3.85 -3.69
N LYS A 189 -19.78 3.31 -2.56
CA LYS A 189 -21.14 2.82 -2.36
C LYS A 189 -21.71 3.42 -1.07
N ARG A 190 -22.99 3.77 -1.12
CA ARG A 190 -23.71 4.23 0.08
C ARG A 190 -23.72 3.11 1.12
N PHE A 191 -23.49 3.49 2.37
CA PHE A 191 -23.48 2.55 3.49
C PHE A 191 -24.23 3.12 4.70
N GLU A 192 -24.67 2.24 5.59
CA GLU A 192 -25.26 2.61 6.86
C GLU A 192 -24.16 2.66 7.93
N PHE A 193 -23.86 3.87 8.38
CA PHE A 193 -22.86 4.11 9.39
C PHE A 193 -23.52 4.27 10.75
N LEU A 194 -23.45 3.21 11.56
CA LEU A 194 -24.08 3.15 12.88
C LEU A 194 -23.23 3.78 14.00
N ASN A 195 -21.91 3.89 13.81
CA ASN A 195 -21.00 4.44 14.81
C ASN A 195 -20.04 5.46 14.18
N TYR A 196 -20.25 6.74 14.49
CA TYR A 196 -19.49 7.84 13.92
C TYR A 196 -17.99 7.81 14.26
N GLU A 197 -17.60 7.18 15.37
CA GLU A 197 -16.21 7.16 15.86
C GLU A 197 -15.35 6.13 15.13
N LYS A 198 -15.95 5.10 14.50
CA LYS A 198 -15.18 4.06 13.82
C LYS A 198 -14.66 4.52 12.47
N ILE A 199 -13.56 3.92 12.01
CA ILE A 199 -13.08 4.13 10.64
C ILE A 199 -13.97 3.27 9.71
N PRO A 200 -14.46 3.82 8.59
CA PRO A 200 -15.22 3.05 7.61
C PRO A 200 -14.38 1.89 7.06
N LYS A 201 -14.99 0.70 6.97
CA LYS A 201 -14.26 -0.55 6.68
C LYS A 201 -13.63 -0.52 5.29
N GLY A 202 -14.40 -0.08 4.28
CA GLY A 202 -13.92 0.00 2.91
C GLY A 202 -12.78 1.00 2.76
N PHE A 203 -12.85 2.14 3.46
CA PHE A 203 -11.76 3.11 3.53
C PHE A 203 -10.48 2.51 4.13
N GLU A 204 -10.57 1.83 5.28
CA GLU A 204 -9.42 1.19 5.93
C GLU A 204 -8.80 0.09 5.05
N GLU A 205 -9.62 -0.76 4.42
CA GLU A 205 -9.17 -1.83 3.52
C GLU A 205 -8.32 -1.30 2.34
N HIS A 206 -8.69 -0.14 1.78
CA HIS A 206 -8.04 0.38 0.57
C HIS A 206 -6.90 1.37 0.84
N PHE A 207 -6.94 2.10 1.96
CA PHE A 207 -5.96 3.13 2.28
C PHE A 207 -5.12 2.81 3.53
N GLY A 208 -5.60 1.95 4.41
CA GLY A 208 -5.07 1.69 5.76
C GLY A 208 -4.33 0.37 5.91
N SER A 209 -3.79 -0.19 4.81
CA SER A 209 -3.12 -1.51 4.81
C SER A 209 -2.03 -1.70 5.87
N MET A 210 -1.42 -0.62 6.37
CA MET A 210 -0.38 -0.65 7.42
C MET A 210 -0.83 -0.03 8.75
N GLU A 211 -2.07 0.46 8.84
CA GLU A 211 -2.57 1.22 10.00
C GLU A 211 -2.53 0.37 11.28
N SER A 212 -3.11 -0.83 11.23
CA SER A 212 -3.16 -1.75 12.38
C SER A 212 -1.74 -2.19 12.79
N THR A 213 -0.90 -2.55 11.83
CA THR A 213 0.49 -2.94 12.05
C THR A 213 1.29 -1.81 12.69
N PHE A 214 1.17 -0.58 12.18
CA PHE A 214 1.90 0.56 12.68
C PHE A 214 1.47 0.93 14.10
N ARG A 215 0.16 0.89 14.39
CA ARG A 215 -0.34 1.06 15.77
C ARG A 215 0.25 0.02 16.72
N GLU A 216 0.35 -1.24 16.31
CA GLU A 216 0.95 -2.28 17.14
C GLU A 216 2.45 -2.07 17.34
N ILE A 217 3.16 -1.60 16.30
CA ILE A 217 4.57 -1.18 16.41
C ILE A 217 4.73 -0.04 17.42
N GLN A 218 3.86 0.98 17.35
CA GLN A 218 3.90 2.13 18.26
C GLN A 218 3.59 1.76 19.72
N LYS A 219 2.73 0.77 19.97
CA LYS A 219 2.44 0.31 21.35
C LYS A 219 3.64 -0.35 22.02
N ARG A 220 4.48 -1.07 21.25
CA ARG A 220 5.63 -1.83 21.78
C ARG A 220 6.90 -1.63 20.93
N PRO A 221 7.42 -0.40 20.83
CA PRO A 221 8.47 -0.07 19.86
C PRO A 221 9.77 -0.84 20.11
N GLU A 222 10.19 -0.98 21.36
CA GLU A 222 11.43 -1.69 21.70
C GLU A 222 11.34 -3.19 21.42
N PHE A 223 10.16 -3.80 21.62
CA PHE A 223 9.93 -5.19 21.26
C PHE A 223 10.13 -5.40 19.76
N TRP A 224 9.45 -4.62 18.93
CA TRP A 224 9.54 -4.75 17.47
C TRP A 224 10.93 -4.40 16.92
N LYS A 225 11.59 -3.37 17.45
CA LYS A 225 12.99 -3.04 17.11
C LYS A 225 13.92 -4.21 17.39
N ASN A 226 13.84 -4.80 18.58
CA ASN A 226 14.67 -5.93 18.97
C ASN A 226 14.35 -7.20 18.18
N LEU A 227 13.06 -7.44 17.90
CA LEU A 227 12.61 -8.56 17.08
C LEU A 227 13.22 -8.47 15.68
N VAL A 228 13.02 -7.36 14.98
CA VAL A 228 13.55 -7.14 13.63
C VAL A 228 15.08 -7.24 13.61
N LYS A 229 15.76 -6.66 14.60
CA LYS A 229 17.22 -6.77 14.74
C LYS A 229 17.66 -8.23 14.87
N THR A 230 17.00 -9.00 15.73
CA THR A 230 17.34 -10.40 16.00
C THR A 230 17.11 -11.28 14.79
N TYR A 231 15.95 -11.17 14.14
CA TYR A 231 15.64 -11.91 12.90
C TYR A 231 16.67 -11.62 11.80
N ARG A 232 17.03 -10.34 11.60
CA ARG A 232 18.05 -9.95 10.62
C ARG A 232 19.42 -10.55 10.94
N GLN A 233 19.85 -10.49 12.20
CA GLN A 233 21.15 -11.04 12.63
C GLN A 233 21.22 -12.56 12.49
N GLN A 234 20.08 -13.24 12.54
CA GLN A 234 19.95 -14.68 12.38
C GLN A 234 19.57 -15.10 10.97
N ASN A 235 19.63 -14.20 9.97
CA ASN A 235 19.22 -14.46 8.58
C ASN A 235 17.85 -15.15 8.48
N TYR A 236 16.90 -14.70 9.32
CA TYR A 236 15.53 -15.22 9.39
C TYR A 236 15.42 -16.73 9.72
N GLN A 237 16.46 -17.35 10.29
CA GLN A 237 16.47 -18.75 10.73
C GLN A 237 15.75 -18.99 12.07
N ARG A 238 14.88 -18.05 12.48
CA ARG A 238 14.15 -18.12 13.75
C ARG A 238 12.70 -18.50 13.47
N LEU A 239 12.21 -19.49 14.21
CA LEU A 239 10.81 -19.91 14.14
C LEU A 239 9.91 -18.96 14.93
N SER A 240 8.73 -18.69 14.39
CA SER A 240 7.69 -17.88 15.01
C SER A 240 6.44 -18.71 15.26
N MET A 241 6.47 -19.58 16.27
CA MET A 241 5.34 -20.48 16.57
C MET A 241 4.59 -20.11 17.85
N ASN A 242 3.31 -20.47 17.89
CA ASN A 242 2.51 -20.41 19.10
C ASN A 242 3.16 -21.25 20.23
N LYS A 243 3.09 -20.76 21.46
CA LYS A 243 3.66 -21.43 22.64
C LYS A 243 3.14 -22.86 22.83
N LYS A 244 1.85 -23.12 22.61
CA LYS A 244 1.27 -24.46 22.71
C LYS A 244 1.79 -25.41 21.64
N VAL A 245 1.94 -24.89 20.42
CA VAL A 245 2.51 -25.65 19.29
C VAL A 245 3.95 -26.03 19.61
N PHE A 246 4.75 -25.09 20.13
CA PHE A 246 6.10 -25.35 20.61
C PHE A 246 6.14 -26.41 21.73
N GLU A 247 5.28 -26.30 22.75
CA GLU A 247 5.19 -27.26 23.85
C GLU A 247 4.88 -28.67 23.37
N ALA A 248 3.95 -28.82 22.41
CA ALA A 248 3.64 -30.11 21.80
C ALA A 248 4.86 -30.70 21.06
N PHE A 249 5.51 -29.91 20.19
CA PHE A 249 6.69 -30.38 19.46
C PHE A 249 7.84 -30.81 20.37
N VAL A 250 8.13 -30.03 21.42
CA VAL A 250 9.19 -30.37 22.38
C VAL A 250 8.85 -31.62 23.20
N SER A 251 7.57 -31.85 23.48
CA SER A 251 7.10 -33.05 24.18
C SER A 251 7.09 -34.29 23.29
N GLY A 252 7.32 -34.14 21.99
CA GLY A 252 7.26 -35.23 21.01
C GLY A 252 5.83 -35.53 20.55
N ASP A 253 4.86 -34.70 20.92
CA ASP A 253 3.47 -34.79 20.50
C ASP A 253 3.21 -33.89 19.29
N LEU A 254 2.03 -34.05 18.68
CA LEU A 254 1.54 -33.14 17.65
C LEU A 254 0.53 -32.17 18.28
N PRO A 255 0.51 -30.89 17.85
CA PRO A 255 -0.51 -29.94 18.28
C PRO A 255 -1.92 -30.48 18.02
N SER A 256 -2.86 -30.16 18.92
CA SER A 256 -4.26 -30.57 18.76
C SER A 256 -4.89 -29.93 17.53
N VAL A 257 -5.82 -30.64 16.89
CA VAL A 257 -6.59 -30.10 15.74
C VAL A 257 -7.34 -28.84 16.12
N ASP A 258 -7.85 -28.77 17.35
CA ASP A 258 -8.56 -27.60 17.86
C ASP A 258 -7.65 -26.38 18.00
N ASP A 259 -6.42 -26.56 18.51
CA ASP A 259 -5.45 -25.46 18.59
C ASP A 259 -5.05 -24.97 17.19
N MET A 260 -4.92 -25.88 16.21
CA MET A 260 -4.64 -25.52 14.82
C MET A 260 -5.82 -24.79 14.16
N GLY A 261 -7.05 -25.27 14.38
CA GLY A 261 -8.27 -24.63 13.88
C GLY A 261 -8.46 -23.21 14.42
N ARG A 262 -8.07 -22.98 15.68
CA ARG A 262 -8.08 -21.63 16.28
C ARG A 262 -7.14 -20.65 15.58
N GLU A 263 -5.97 -21.09 15.12
CA GLU A 263 -5.05 -20.22 14.37
C GLU A 263 -5.67 -19.81 13.01
N PHE A 264 -6.34 -20.73 12.32
CA PHE A 264 -7.11 -20.41 11.11
C PHE A 264 -8.23 -19.42 11.40
N GLU A 265 -8.98 -19.63 12.49
CA GLU A 265 -10.08 -18.73 12.88
C GLU A 265 -9.58 -17.33 13.27
N LEU A 266 -8.47 -17.24 13.99
CA LEU A 266 -7.85 -15.97 14.35
C LEU A 266 -7.39 -15.18 13.12
N LEU A 267 -6.86 -15.88 12.12
CA LEU A 267 -6.32 -15.26 10.92
C LEU A 267 -7.44 -14.86 9.93
N ALA A 268 -8.42 -15.73 9.71
CA ALA A 268 -9.49 -15.50 8.75
C ALA A 268 -10.78 -14.87 9.34
N GLY A 269 -10.88 -14.81 10.67
CA GLY A 269 -12.04 -14.26 11.40
C GLY A 269 -13.32 -15.10 11.29
N LYS A 270 -13.23 -16.34 10.81
CA LYS A 270 -14.34 -17.28 10.63
C LYS A 270 -13.89 -18.72 10.87
N PRO A 271 -14.82 -19.63 11.20
CA PRO A 271 -14.47 -21.04 11.42
C PRO A 271 -13.93 -21.74 10.16
N PRO A 272 -12.94 -22.64 10.28
CA PRO A 272 -12.35 -23.38 9.16
C PRO A 272 -13.36 -24.09 8.26
N GLU A 273 -14.45 -24.62 8.83
CA GLU A 273 -15.46 -25.40 8.11
C GLU A 273 -16.20 -24.59 7.03
N THR A 274 -16.09 -23.26 7.08
CA THR A 274 -16.76 -22.36 6.14
C THR A 274 -15.97 -22.10 4.86
N PHE A 275 -14.69 -22.46 4.81
CA PHE A 275 -13.81 -22.13 3.70
C PHE A 275 -13.83 -23.21 2.60
N THR A 276 -13.69 -22.77 1.36
CA THR A 276 -13.38 -23.63 0.21
C THR A 276 -11.93 -24.15 0.29
N LEU A 277 -11.58 -25.19 -0.48
CA LEU A 277 -10.19 -25.68 -0.56
C LEU A 277 -9.22 -24.55 -0.98
N ALA A 278 -9.59 -23.72 -1.94
CA ALA A 278 -8.77 -22.61 -2.39
C ALA A 278 -8.50 -21.58 -1.28
N GLU A 279 -9.53 -21.24 -0.50
CA GLU A 279 -9.39 -20.35 0.67
C GLU A 279 -8.51 -20.98 1.75
N HIS A 280 -8.70 -22.26 2.06
CA HIS A 280 -7.85 -22.99 2.99
C HIS A 280 -6.38 -22.98 2.58
N ILE A 281 -6.08 -23.23 1.30
CA ILE A 281 -4.71 -23.20 0.76
C ILE A 281 -4.09 -21.80 0.93
N MET A 282 -4.88 -20.74 0.70
CA MET A 282 -4.38 -19.37 0.84
C MET A 282 -4.14 -18.97 2.31
N ILE A 283 -5.04 -19.35 3.22
CA ILE A 283 -4.85 -19.13 4.67
C ILE A 283 -3.63 -19.92 5.17
N PHE A 284 -3.51 -21.18 4.75
CA PHE A 284 -2.37 -22.01 5.06
C PHE A 284 -1.05 -21.39 4.59
N LYS A 285 -1.02 -20.82 3.38
CA LYS A 285 0.14 -20.10 2.87
C LYS A 285 0.55 -18.95 3.79
N GLU A 286 -0.41 -18.19 4.29
CA GLU A 286 -0.13 -17.09 5.22
C GLU A 286 0.41 -17.59 6.57
N LEU A 287 -0.16 -18.66 7.12
CA LEU A 287 0.32 -19.29 8.35
C LEU A 287 1.74 -19.85 8.18
N TYR A 288 1.99 -20.59 7.11
CA TYR A 288 3.30 -21.18 6.83
C TYR A 288 4.43 -20.14 6.74
N LEU A 289 4.16 -19.03 6.05
CA LEU A 289 5.10 -17.91 5.94
C LEU A 289 5.27 -17.16 7.27
N THR A 290 4.21 -17.08 8.08
CA THR A 290 4.26 -16.44 9.40
C THR A 290 5.06 -17.28 10.40
N ASP A 291 4.87 -18.60 10.41
CA ASP A 291 5.54 -19.52 11.33
C ASP A 291 7.05 -19.61 11.09
N SER A 292 7.52 -19.24 9.89
CA SER A 292 8.92 -19.34 9.46
C SER A 292 9.49 -20.77 9.57
N ILE A 293 8.61 -21.80 9.53
CA ILE A 293 8.99 -23.22 9.48
C ILE A 293 9.63 -23.53 8.12
N GLY A 294 9.14 -22.90 7.06
CA GLY A 294 9.74 -22.98 5.73
C GLY A 294 10.50 -21.77 5.30
N SER A 295 11.17 -21.91 4.17
CA SER A 295 11.82 -20.83 3.45
C SER A 295 10.87 -20.19 2.45
N ASP A 296 10.02 -20.98 1.77
CA ASP A 296 9.03 -20.48 0.81
C ASP A 296 7.90 -21.50 0.55
N ILE A 297 6.83 -21.07 -0.11
CA ILE A 297 5.67 -21.91 -0.43
C ILE A 297 5.09 -21.57 -1.80
N GLU A 298 4.93 -22.61 -2.61
CA GLU A 298 4.26 -22.56 -3.90
C GLU A 298 2.86 -23.20 -3.79
N VAL A 299 1.84 -22.52 -4.30
CA VAL A 299 0.45 -22.98 -4.21
C VAL A 299 -0.24 -22.89 -5.56
N CYS A 300 -1.10 -23.87 -5.85
CA CYS A 300 -2.02 -23.85 -6.98
C CYS A 300 -3.44 -24.07 -6.47
N THR A 301 -4.36 -23.21 -6.90
CA THR A 301 -5.79 -23.26 -6.54
C THR A 301 -6.69 -23.52 -7.75
N GLU A 302 -6.11 -23.90 -8.90
CA GLU A 302 -6.86 -24.29 -10.09
C GLU A 302 -7.62 -25.60 -9.84
N LYS A 303 -8.92 -25.60 -10.12
CA LYS A 303 -9.79 -26.75 -9.87
C LYS A 303 -9.30 -28.01 -10.58
N GLY A 304 -9.02 -29.06 -9.82
CA GLY A 304 -8.51 -30.35 -10.30
C GLY A 304 -6.99 -30.45 -10.42
N ARG A 305 -6.24 -29.39 -10.03
CA ARG A 305 -4.78 -29.35 -9.99
C ARG A 305 -4.29 -28.64 -8.72
N GLU A 306 -5.09 -28.68 -7.65
CA GLU A 306 -4.76 -27.99 -6.41
C GLU A 306 -3.57 -28.67 -5.71
N TYR A 307 -2.55 -27.89 -5.36
CA TYR A 307 -1.41 -28.39 -4.59
C TYR A 307 -0.82 -27.33 -3.67
N VAL A 308 -0.12 -27.79 -2.66
CA VAL A 308 0.69 -27.00 -1.74
C VAL A 308 2.09 -27.60 -1.70
N LYS A 309 3.08 -26.83 -2.13
CA LYS A 309 4.49 -27.23 -2.15
C LYS A 309 5.28 -26.35 -1.20
N LEU A 310 5.72 -26.96 -0.12
CA LEU A 310 6.52 -26.38 0.94
C LEU A 310 8.01 -26.50 0.58
N ILE A 311 8.73 -25.39 0.67
CA ILE A 311 10.19 -25.32 0.45
C ILE A 311 10.86 -25.06 1.78
N HIS A 312 11.81 -25.90 2.17
CA HIS A 312 12.45 -25.83 3.49
C HIS A 312 13.95 -26.17 3.46
N ASP A 313 14.68 -25.69 4.46
CA ASP A 313 16.13 -25.94 4.58
C ASP A 313 16.49 -27.07 5.57
N TYR A 314 15.50 -27.81 6.07
CA TYR A 314 15.73 -28.93 6.99
C TYR A 314 16.50 -30.08 6.35
N SER A 315 17.57 -30.49 7.02
CA SER A 315 18.39 -31.67 6.67
C SER A 315 18.07 -32.92 7.50
N ASP A 316 17.43 -32.75 8.67
CA ASP A 316 17.09 -33.87 9.55
C ASP A 316 15.77 -34.52 9.11
N ARG A 317 15.84 -35.81 8.77
CA ARG A 317 14.69 -36.61 8.32
C ARG A 317 13.56 -36.66 9.35
N LYS A 318 13.87 -36.72 10.65
CA LYS A 318 12.85 -36.75 11.71
C LYS A 318 12.09 -35.43 11.77
N VAL A 319 12.79 -34.30 11.55
CA VAL A 319 12.15 -32.99 11.49
C VAL A 319 11.21 -32.93 10.29
N CYS A 320 11.67 -33.36 9.12
CA CYS A 320 10.81 -33.42 7.91
C CYS A 320 9.57 -34.29 8.15
N GLU A 321 9.73 -35.48 8.73
CA GLU A 321 8.62 -36.38 9.05
C GLU A 321 7.62 -35.74 10.02
N ARG A 322 8.10 -35.00 11.03
CA ARG A 322 7.23 -34.29 11.98
C ARG A 322 6.51 -33.12 11.33
N VAL A 323 7.17 -32.36 10.47
CA VAL A 323 6.56 -31.26 9.70
C VAL A 323 5.48 -31.81 8.76
N ILE A 324 5.75 -32.93 8.08
CA ILE A 324 4.76 -33.64 7.24
C ILE A 324 3.55 -34.05 8.08
N GLN A 325 3.76 -34.65 9.25
CA GLN A 325 2.68 -35.09 10.13
C GLN A 325 1.84 -33.90 10.63
N TYR A 326 2.50 -32.83 11.05
CA TYR A 326 1.86 -31.60 11.52
C TYR A 326 0.92 -31.01 10.46
N TYR A 327 1.44 -30.73 9.26
CA TYR A 327 0.63 -30.14 8.19
C TYR A 327 -0.38 -31.12 7.58
N SER A 328 -0.08 -32.42 7.58
CA SER A 328 -1.07 -33.44 7.22
C SER A 328 -2.28 -33.41 8.14
N ASN A 329 -2.09 -33.16 9.44
CA ASN A 329 -3.22 -33.07 10.36
C ASN A 329 -4.09 -31.84 10.09
N ILE A 330 -3.47 -30.71 9.73
CA ILE A 330 -4.20 -29.51 9.28
C ILE A 330 -5.03 -29.82 8.03
N PHE A 331 -4.43 -30.43 7.00
CA PHE A 331 -5.17 -30.72 5.78
C PHE A 331 -6.24 -31.80 5.95
N ARG A 332 -6.03 -32.76 6.87
CA ARG A 332 -7.05 -33.78 7.20
C ARG A 332 -8.25 -33.17 7.92
N SER A 333 -8.05 -32.21 8.82
CA SER A 333 -9.16 -31.58 9.55
C SER A 333 -10.08 -30.79 8.62
N ILE A 334 -9.56 -30.34 7.48
CA ILE A 334 -10.32 -29.64 6.44
C ILE A 334 -11.22 -30.62 5.64
N GLY A 335 -10.94 -31.94 5.69
CA GLY A 335 -11.77 -32.96 5.06
C GLY A 335 -11.57 -33.14 3.56
N HIS A 336 -10.51 -32.56 2.98
CA HIS A 336 -10.15 -32.77 1.58
C HIS A 336 -9.11 -33.89 1.42
N PRO A 337 -9.32 -34.86 0.50
CA PRO A 337 -8.34 -35.91 0.25
C PRO A 337 -7.10 -35.34 -0.42
N PHE A 338 -5.93 -35.77 0.07
CA PHE A 338 -4.64 -35.40 -0.49
C PHE A 338 -3.63 -36.55 -0.43
N THR A 339 -2.60 -36.45 -1.25
CA THR A 339 -1.37 -37.25 -1.13
C THR A 339 -0.22 -36.36 -0.72
N VAL A 340 0.77 -36.93 -0.05
CA VAL A 340 1.99 -36.22 0.34
C VAL A 340 3.21 -36.92 -0.24
N THR A 341 4.07 -36.16 -0.88
CA THR A 341 5.40 -36.61 -1.32
C THR A 341 6.45 -35.72 -0.67
N SER A 342 7.60 -36.30 -0.35
CA SER A 342 8.71 -35.58 0.27
C SER A 342 10.01 -35.90 -0.45
N SER A 343 10.81 -34.87 -0.65
CA SER A 343 12.16 -34.95 -1.19
C SER A 343 13.07 -34.01 -0.38
N PRO A 344 14.41 -34.08 -0.55
CA PRO A 344 15.30 -33.11 0.09
C PRO A 344 14.84 -31.68 -0.21
N HIS A 345 14.65 -30.89 0.83
CA HIS A 345 14.22 -29.48 0.79
C HIS A 345 12.78 -29.20 0.34
N MET A 346 11.95 -30.22 0.16
CA MET A 346 10.61 -30.03 -0.37
C MET A 346 9.58 -31.05 0.10
N ILE A 347 8.38 -30.57 0.43
CA ILE A 347 7.21 -31.39 0.74
C ILE A 347 6.05 -30.93 -0.13
N VAL A 348 5.39 -31.84 -0.84
CA VAL A 348 4.27 -31.52 -1.74
C VAL A 348 3.02 -32.24 -1.28
N PHE A 349 1.94 -31.48 -1.08
CA PHE A 349 0.59 -31.95 -0.84
C PHE A 349 -0.24 -31.74 -2.10
N GLU A 350 -0.70 -32.82 -2.73
CA GLU A 350 -1.55 -32.76 -3.93
C GLU A 350 -2.98 -33.15 -3.57
N PHE A 351 -3.96 -32.31 -3.92
CA PHE A 351 -5.37 -32.51 -3.61
C PHE A 351 -6.12 -33.00 -4.85
N GLY A 352 -7.07 -33.93 -4.68
CA GLY A 352 -7.77 -34.51 -5.83
C GLY A 352 -8.85 -35.55 -5.47
N LYS A 353 -9.91 -35.62 -6.29
CA LYS A 353 -11.09 -36.48 -6.04
C LYS A 353 -10.84 -37.99 -6.16
N ASN A 354 -9.75 -38.41 -6.79
CA ASN A 354 -9.41 -39.82 -7.04
C ASN A 354 -8.23 -40.32 -6.20
N LEU A 355 -7.86 -39.59 -5.14
CA LEU A 355 -6.75 -39.97 -4.28
C LEU A 355 -7.28 -40.81 -3.11
N SER A 356 -6.93 -42.10 -3.10
CA SER A 356 -7.15 -42.97 -1.93
C SER A 356 -6.32 -42.46 -0.74
N PRO A 357 -6.84 -42.43 0.49
CA PRO A 357 -6.07 -41.97 1.63
C PRO A 357 -4.92 -42.94 1.94
N SER A 358 -3.73 -42.39 2.12
CA SER A 358 -2.51 -43.00 2.67
C SER A 358 -1.72 -44.00 1.80
N HIS A 359 -0.67 -43.49 1.16
CA HIS A 359 0.63 -44.16 1.15
C HIS A 359 1.72 -43.13 1.44
N ILE A 360 2.30 -43.21 2.64
CA ILE A 360 3.64 -42.65 2.89
C ILE A 360 4.56 -43.54 2.05
N SER A 361 5.03 -43.05 0.90
CA SER A 361 6.04 -43.74 0.11
C SER A 361 7.40 -43.43 0.72
N GLU A 362 8.04 -44.45 1.30
CA GLU A 362 9.45 -44.39 1.66
C GLU A 362 10.30 -44.18 0.38
N PRO A 363 11.40 -43.40 0.43
CA PRO A 363 12.28 -43.28 -0.71
C PRO A 363 13.01 -44.60 -0.92
N GLY A 364 12.77 -45.22 -2.08
CA GLY A 364 13.38 -46.48 -2.47
C GLY A 364 14.90 -46.41 -2.47
N LEU A 365 15.53 -47.34 -1.76
CA LEU A 365 16.91 -47.73 -1.99
C LEU A 365 17.02 -48.21 -3.45
N ALA A 366 17.74 -47.47 -4.29
CA ALA A 366 18.25 -48.01 -5.54
C ALA A 366 19.36 -49.03 -5.19
N GLY A 367 19.03 -50.31 -5.21
CA GLY A 367 19.99 -51.39 -5.26
C GLY A 367 20.73 -51.34 -6.59
N ALA A 368 22.03 -51.05 -6.55
CA ALA A 368 22.95 -51.33 -7.62
C ALA A 368 23.64 -52.67 -7.31
N GLU A 369 23.01 -53.77 -7.71
CA GLU A 369 23.75 -55.00 -7.99
C GLU A 369 24.32 -54.87 -9.40
N SER A 370 25.64 -54.71 -9.48
CA SER A 370 26.42 -55.06 -10.67
C SER A 370 27.50 -56.02 -10.19
N GLU A 371 27.28 -57.29 -10.48
CA GLU A 371 28.32 -58.31 -10.53
C GLU A 371 29.51 -57.80 -11.35
N LEU A 372 30.72 -57.95 -10.83
CA LEU A 372 31.92 -58.19 -11.63
C LEU A 372 32.84 -59.09 -10.81
N SER A 373 32.78 -60.37 -11.16
CA SER A 373 33.73 -61.41 -10.78
C SER A 373 35.05 -61.18 -11.50
N PHE A 374 36.17 -61.23 -10.78
CA PHE A 374 37.42 -61.79 -11.28
C PHE A 374 38.28 -62.26 -10.09
N THR A 375 38.50 -63.56 -10.04
CA THR A 375 39.63 -64.24 -9.41
C THR A 375 40.27 -65.14 -10.47
N PRO A 376 41.52 -65.61 -10.31
CA PRO A 376 42.39 -65.53 -9.15
C PRO A 376 43.53 -64.51 -9.25
#